data_AF-J7FMW7-F1
#
_entry.id   AF-J7FMW7-F1
#
_cell.length_a   1.000
_cell.length_b   1.000
_cell.length_c   1.000
_cell.angle_alpha   90.00
_cell.angle_beta   90.00
_cell.angle_gamma   90.00
#
_symmetry.space_group_name_H-M   'P 1'
#
loop_
_entity.id
_entity.type
_entity.pdbx_description
1 polymer ?
#
loop_
_entity_poly.entity_id
_entity_poly.type
_entity_poly.pdbx_seq_one_letter_code
_entity_poly.pdbx_strand_id
1 'polypeptide(L)'
;MQINSSNLPEIRGHFPSVTWRVLAYDACASFWVGTWWLYRKIVDRNGNVFEGIADYNSKTPKVRARYIFNFMVKYNRRIQGRNGMDELYQWTQPKTQYNGHIVKNVPE
;
A
#
# COMPACT_ATOMS: atom_id res chain seq x y z
N MET A 1 -3.71 -10.81 1.79
CA MET A 1 -2.94 -10.07 0.76
C MET A 1 -1.48 -10.53 0.81
N GLN A 2 -0.79 -10.73 -0.32
CA GLN A 2 0.58 -11.27 -0.34
C GLN A 2 1.58 -10.30 0.35
N ILE A 3 1.75 -10.43 1.66
CA ILE A 3 2.67 -9.62 2.47
C ILE A 3 4.04 -10.29 2.44
N ASN A 4 5.09 -9.53 2.13
CA ASN A 4 6.46 -10.03 2.14
C ASN A 4 6.91 -10.32 3.59
N SER A 5 7.48 -11.50 3.83
CA SER A 5 7.96 -11.91 5.15
C SER A 5 9.04 -10.98 5.71
N SER A 6 9.79 -10.28 4.84
CA SER A 6 10.76 -9.26 5.25
C SER A 6 10.15 -8.12 6.07
N ASN A 7 8.84 -7.89 5.92
CA ASN A 7 8.11 -6.82 6.60
C ASN A 7 7.53 -7.26 7.95
N LEU A 8 7.54 -8.57 8.25
CA LEU A 8 6.95 -9.10 9.48
C LEU A 8 7.52 -8.49 10.77
N PRO A 9 8.84 -8.22 10.91
CA PRO A 9 9.35 -7.58 12.12
C PRO A 9 8.70 -6.23 12.40
N GLU A 10 8.53 -5.38 11.37
CA GLU A 10 7.89 -4.07 11.52
C GLU A 10 6.38 -4.22 11.80
N ILE A 11 5.71 -5.11 11.07
CA ILE A 11 4.28 -5.38 11.24
C ILE A 11 3.98 -5.88 12.66
N ARG A 12 4.84 -6.71 13.24
CA ARG A 12 4.69 -7.23 14.60
C ARG A 12 4.79 -6.15 15.68
N GLY A 13 5.39 -5.01 15.38
CA GLY A 13 5.36 -3.84 16.26
C GLY A 13 3.94 -3.31 16.50
N HIS A 14 3.03 -3.51 15.54
CA HIS A 14 1.63 -3.10 15.64
C HIS A 14 0.66 -4.28 15.87
N PHE A 15 0.99 -5.46 15.35
CA PHE A 15 0.21 -6.69 15.54
C PHE A 15 1.07 -7.80 16.18
N PRO A 16 1.28 -7.78 17.50
CA PRO A 16 2.24 -8.67 18.16
C PRO A 16 1.95 -10.18 17.98
N SER A 17 0.67 -10.54 17.87
CA SER A 17 0.19 -11.91 17.70
C SER A 17 0.23 -12.41 16.24
N VAL A 18 0.49 -11.53 15.28
CA VAL A 18 0.51 -11.90 13.86
C VAL A 18 1.80 -12.66 13.54
N THR A 19 1.62 -13.81 12.89
CA THR A 19 2.70 -14.64 12.35
C THR A 19 2.55 -14.79 10.84
N TRP A 20 3.61 -15.26 10.16
CA TRP A 20 3.51 -15.60 8.73
C TRP A 20 2.37 -16.59 8.47
N ARG A 21 2.15 -17.55 9.38
CA ARG A 21 1.13 -18.59 9.25
C ARG A 21 -0.27 -18.01 9.31
N VAL A 22 -0.50 -17.07 10.23
CA VAL A 22 -1.76 -16.32 10.30
C VAL A 22 -2.00 -15.59 8.98
N LEU A 23 -1.01 -14.86 8.45
CA LEU A 23 -1.17 -14.12 7.19
C LEU A 23 -1.34 -15.01 5.96
N ALA A 24 -0.83 -16.25 6.00
CA ALA A 24 -0.92 -17.21 4.90
C ALA A 24 -2.27 -17.93 4.86
N TYR A 25 -2.87 -18.24 6.01
CA TYR A 25 -4.02 -19.14 6.10
C TYR A 25 -5.30 -18.49 6.63
N ASP A 26 -5.23 -17.34 7.31
CA ASP A 26 -6.41 -16.57 7.71
C ASP A 26 -6.62 -15.43 6.73
N ALA A 27 -7.64 -15.58 5.87
CA ALA A 27 -7.96 -14.58 4.86
C ALA A 27 -8.30 -13.21 5.49
N CYS A 28 -9.08 -13.19 6.56
CA CYS A 28 -9.51 -11.96 7.23
C CYS A 28 -8.31 -11.22 7.82
N ALA A 29 -7.44 -11.93 8.55
CA ALA A 29 -6.21 -11.36 9.08
C ALA A 29 -5.29 -10.86 7.95
N SER A 30 -5.17 -11.63 6.87
CA SER A 30 -4.35 -11.30 5.71
C SER A 30 -4.83 -10.04 4.97
N PHE A 31 -6.15 -9.80 4.90
CA PHE A 31 -6.72 -8.58 4.34
C PHE A 31 -6.57 -7.40 5.28
N TRP A 32 -6.90 -7.57 6.56
CA TRP A 32 -6.83 -6.50 7.55
C TRP A 32 -5.40 -5.98 7.72
N VAL A 33 -4.44 -6.87 8.00
CA VAL A 33 -3.03 -6.51 8.17
C VAL A 33 -2.45 -5.97 6.86
N GLY A 34 -2.82 -6.56 5.72
CA GLY A 34 -2.33 -6.12 4.41
C GLY A 34 -2.81 -4.70 4.05
N THR A 35 -4.06 -4.39 4.37
CA THR A 35 -4.65 -3.06 4.10
C THR A 35 -4.04 -2.01 5.02
N TRP A 36 -3.87 -2.33 6.30
CA TRP A 36 -3.15 -1.47 7.24
C TRP A 36 -1.71 -1.21 6.78
N TRP A 37 -1.00 -2.25 6.36
CA TRP A 37 0.39 -2.13 5.91
C TRP A 37 0.49 -1.24 4.66
N LEU A 38 -0.40 -1.43 3.68
CA LEU A 38 -0.47 -0.58 2.50
C LEU A 38 -0.76 0.88 2.87
N TYR A 39 -1.75 1.12 3.72
CA TYR A 39 -2.10 2.46 4.18
C TYR A 39 -0.89 3.17 4.82
N ARG A 40 -0.17 2.49 5.72
CA ARG A 40 1.05 3.02 6.32
C ARG A 40 2.08 3.44 5.27
N LYS A 41 2.30 2.65 4.22
CA LYS A 41 3.25 2.99 3.15
C LYS A 41 2.80 4.15 2.27
N ILE A 42 1.49 4.34 2.08
CA ILE A 42 0.95 5.51 1.38
C ILE A 42 1.14 6.78 2.23
N VAL A 43 0.91 6.69 3.55
CA VAL A 43 1.15 7.80 4.48
C VAL A 43 2.63 8.18 4.53
N ASP A 44 3.54 7.19 4.62
CA ASP A 44 5.00 7.40 4.55
C ASP A 44 5.45 8.11 3.26
N ARG A 45 4.59 8.13 2.23
CA ARG A 45 4.82 8.74 0.90
C ARG A 45 3.94 9.96 0.64
N ASN A 46 3.51 10.63 1.70
CA ASN A 46 2.72 11.87 1.64
C ASN A 46 1.46 11.71 0.77
N GLY A 47 0.83 10.53 0.80
CA GLY A 47 -0.38 10.24 0.03
C GLY A 47 -0.14 9.74 -1.40
N ASN A 48 1.11 9.65 -1.88
CA ASN A 48 1.38 9.06 -3.18
C ASN A 48 1.14 7.55 -3.17
N VAL A 49 0.08 7.12 -3.85
CA VAL A 49 -0.40 5.74 -3.79
C VAL A 49 0.55 4.79 -4.52
N PHE A 50 1.09 5.17 -5.67
CA PHE A 50 2.00 4.29 -6.41
C PHE A 50 3.34 4.10 -5.70
N GLU A 51 3.87 5.16 -5.06
CA GLU A 51 5.04 5.02 -4.20
C GLU A 51 4.75 4.14 -2.99
N GLY A 52 3.58 4.28 -2.38
CA GLY A 52 3.11 3.42 -1.29
C GLY A 52 2.97 1.95 -1.70
N ILE A 53 2.44 1.67 -2.90
CA ILE A 53 2.37 0.32 -3.47
C ILE A 53 3.77 -0.26 -3.71
N ALA A 54 4.71 0.56 -4.20
CA ALA A 54 6.09 0.12 -4.36
C ALA A 54 6.71 -0.27 -3.01
N ASP A 55 6.47 0.54 -1.98
CA ASP A 55 6.96 0.32 -0.61
C ASP A 55 6.27 -0.83 0.13
N TYR A 56 5.00 -1.10 -0.18
CA TYR A 56 4.25 -2.21 0.38
C TYR A 56 5.03 -3.53 0.21
N ASN A 57 5.67 -3.70 -0.95
CA ASN A 57 6.48 -4.88 -1.25
C ASN A 57 7.87 -4.82 -0.61
N SER A 58 8.60 -3.70 -0.78
CA SER A 58 9.95 -3.52 -0.23
C SER A 58 10.41 -2.06 -0.32
N LYS A 59 11.19 -1.60 0.66
CA LYS A 59 11.91 -0.31 0.60
C LYS A 59 13.19 -0.37 -0.24
N THR A 60 13.70 -1.56 -0.58
CA THR A 60 14.94 -1.73 -1.37
C THR A 60 14.74 -1.22 -2.80
N PRO A 61 15.57 -0.26 -3.29
CA PRO A 61 15.33 0.43 -4.57
C PRO A 61 15.12 -0.50 -5.77
N LYS A 62 15.94 -1.53 -5.93
CA LYS A 62 15.82 -2.47 -7.06
C LYS A 62 14.54 -3.32 -6.97
N VAL A 63 14.15 -3.73 -5.76
CA VAL A 63 13.01 -4.63 -5.52
C VAL A 63 11.70 -3.88 -5.67
N ARG A 64 11.61 -2.67 -5.11
CA ARG A 64 10.42 -1.81 -5.23
C ARG A 64 10.15 -1.46 -6.69
N ALA A 65 11.19 -1.12 -7.46
CA ALA A 65 11.08 -0.70 -8.85
C ALA A 65 10.52 -1.85 -9.70
N ARG A 66 11.11 -3.05 -9.55
CA ARG A 66 10.62 -4.25 -10.23
C ARG A 66 9.14 -4.54 -9.89
N TYR A 67 8.76 -4.40 -8.63
CA TYR A 67 7.39 -4.65 -8.20
C TYR A 67 6.40 -3.65 -8.82
N ILE A 68 6.68 -2.35 -8.71
CA ILE A 68 5.76 -1.32 -9.22
C ILE A 68 5.64 -1.36 -10.75
N PHE A 69 6.72 -1.65 -11.50
CA PHE A 69 6.61 -1.81 -12.95
C PHE A 69 5.68 -2.96 -13.35
N ASN A 70 5.82 -4.12 -12.70
CA ASN A 70 4.94 -5.26 -12.94
C ASN A 70 3.48 -4.96 -12.54
N PHE A 71 3.29 -4.23 -11.44
CA PHE A 71 1.97 -3.77 -11.01
C PHE A 71 1.35 -2.85 -12.06
N MET A 72 2.08 -1.83 -12.52
CA MET A 72 1.59 -0.84 -13.49
C MET A 72 1.24 -1.46 -14.84
N VAL A 73 2.00 -2.47 -15.32
CA VAL A 73 1.63 -3.20 -16.54
C VAL A 73 0.25 -3.84 -16.42
N LYS A 74 -0.05 -4.47 -15.27
CA LYS A 74 -1.36 -5.11 -15.03
C LYS A 74 -2.46 -4.08 -14.79
N TYR A 75 -2.16 -3.04 -14.02
CA TYR A 75 -3.09 -1.95 -13.73
C TYR A 75 -3.52 -1.23 -15.00
N ASN A 76 -2.56 -0.84 -15.86
CA ASN A 76 -2.82 -0.16 -17.12
C ASN A 76 -3.71 -0.99 -18.07
N ARG A 77 -3.45 -2.30 -18.18
CA ARG A 77 -4.32 -3.21 -18.95
C ARG A 77 -5.75 -3.21 -18.40
N ARG A 78 -5.91 -3.22 -17.08
CA ARG A 78 -7.23 -3.26 -16.42
C ARG A 78 -8.01 -1.95 -16.62
N ILE A 79 -7.36 -0.79 -16.50
CA ILE A 79 -8.03 0.50 -16.69
C ILE A 79 -8.41 0.75 -18.14
N GLN A 80 -7.57 0.32 -19.10
CA GLN A 80 -7.88 0.39 -20.53
C GLN A 80 -9.11 -0.47 -20.86
N GLY A 81 -9.21 -1.67 -20.30
CA GLY A 81 -10.38 -2.55 -20.51
C GLY A 81 -11.71 -2.02 -19.98
N ARG A 82 -11.70 -0.93 -19.19
CA ARG A 82 -12.92 -0.27 -18.66
C ARG A 82 -13.02 1.22 -19.01
N ASN A 83 -12.21 1.71 -19.95
CA ASN A 83 -12.15 3.11 -20.38
C ASN A 83 -11.89 4.13 -19.24
N GLY A 84 -11.18 3.75 -18.17
CA GLY A 84 -10.96 4.58 -16.96
C GLY A 84 -9.56 5.21 -16.87
N MET A 85 -9.08 5.82 -17.96
CA MET A 85 -7.71 6.36 -18.05
C MET A 85 -7.50 7.64 -17.22
N ASP A 86 -8.57 8.34 -16.87
CA ASP A 86 -8.62 9.53 -16.01
C ASP A 86 -8.19 9.27 -14.56
N GLU A 87 -8.31 8.03 -14.10
CA GLU A 87 -8.00 7.67 -12.72
C GLU A 87 -6.50 7.71 -12.39
N LEU A 88 -5.61 7.55 -13.38
CA LEU A 88 -4.15 7.52 -13.15
C LEU A 88 -3.64 8.77 -12.42
N TYR A 89 -4.19 9.94 -12.76
CA TYR A 89 -3.79 11.21 -12.15
C TYR A 89 -4.31 11.38 -10.72
N GLN A 90 -5.36 10.68 -10.33
CA GLN A 90 -5.96 10.82 -8.99
C GLN A 90 -5.14 10.11 -7.89
N TRP A 91 -4.23 9.22 -8.28
CA TRP A 91 -3.45 8.37 -7.37
C TRP A 91 -2.02 8.88 -7.11
N THR A 92 -1.55 9.85 -7.90
CA THR A 92 -0.21 10.46 -7.76
C THR A 92 -0.23 11.81 -7.03
N GLN A 93 -1.38 12.48 -6.99
CA GLN A 93 -1.52 13.74 -6.28
C GLN A 93 -1.63 13.46 -4.77
N PRO A 94 -1.00 14.27 -3.90
CA PRO A 94 -1.31 14.23 -2.48
C PRO A 94 -2.80 14.54 -2.32
N LYS A 95 -3.61 13.53 -2.00
CA LYS A 95 -5.01 13.75 -1.64
C LYS A 95 -5.03 14.47 -0.30
N THR A 96 -5.13 15.80 -0.33
CA THR A 96 -5.71 16.52 0.80
C THR A 96 -7.12 15.98 1.01
N GLN A 97 -7.34 15.37 2.18
CA GLN A 97 -8.60 14.90 2.77
C GLN A 97 -9.03 13.46 2.47
N TYR A 98 -9.26 12.72 3.57
CA TYR A 98 -10.00 11.45 3.61
C TYR A 98 -11.04 11.54 4.74
N ASN A 99 -12.29 11.16 4.46
CA ASN A 99 -13.45 11.10 5.37
C ASN A 99 -13.99 12.41 5.97
N GLY A 100 -14.04 13.52 5.22
CA GLY A 100 -14.79 14.73 5.64
C GLY A 100 -14.33 15.41 6.93
N HIS A 101 -13.27 14.91 7.58
CA HIS A 101 -12.66 15.49 8.75
C HIS A 101 -11.30 16.06 8.34
N ILE A 102 -11.14 17.38 8.54
CA ILE A 102 -9.85 18.04 8.50
C ILE A 102 -9.03 17.47 9.65
N VAL A 103 -7.98 16.70 9.35
CA VAL A 103 -6.91 16.46 10.33
C VAL A 103 -6.26 17.81 10.55
N LYS A 104 -6.68 18.50 11.61
CA LYS A 104 -5.95 19.67 12.10
C LYS A 104 -4.54 19.18 12.46
N ASN A 105 -3.57 19.76 11.76
CA ASN A 105 -2.15 19.80 12.07
C ASN A 105 -1.78 19.34 13.48
N VAL A 106 -0.81 18.42 13.60
CA VAL A 106 0.05 18.35 14.80
C VAL A 106 1.37 17.65 14.46
N PRO A 107 2.53 18.10 14.96
CA PRO A 107 3.00 19.47 15.24
C PRO A 107 4.32 19.79 14.49
N GLU A 108 4.79 21.04 14.69
CA GLU A 108 6.02 21.68 14.17
C GLU A 108 7.31 20.84 14.26
#